data_AF-A0A946AEL4-F1
#
_entry.id   AF-A0A946AEL4-F1
#
_cell.length_a   1.000
_cell.length_b   1.000
_cell.length_c   1.000
_cell.angle_alpha   90.00
_cell.angle_beta   90.00
_cell.angle_gamma   90.00
#
_symmetry.space_group_name_H-M   'P 1'
#
loop_
_entity.id
_entity.type
_entity.pdbx_description
1 polymer ?
#
loop_
_entity_poly.entity_id
_entity_poly.type
_entity_poly.pdbx_seq_one_letter_code
_entity_poly.pdbx_strand_id
1 'polypeptide(L)' 'MALDYAERLQREFQVRDLTIPIVMGGKLNQDRPEEPAPVDVSDDLARLGIHVCDDIDGLLAALRIGN' A
#
# COMPACT_ATOMS: atom_id res chain seq x y z
N MET A 1 9.85 2.04 -5.27
CA MET A 1 9.41 2.80 -4.08
C MET A 1 8.06 2.26 -3.65
N ALA A 2 7.09 3.05 -3.19
CA ALA A 2 5.89 2.52 -2.57
C ALA A 2 5.09 1.59 -3.50
N LEU A 3 4.86 1.97 -4.75
CA LEU A 3 4.15 1.12 -5.73
C LEU A 3 4.95 -0.12 -6.10
N ASP A 4 6.25 0.02 -6.42
CA ASP A 4 7.07 -1.15 -6.76
C ASP A 4 7.12 -2.18 -5.60
N TYR A 5 7.12 -1.69 -4.35
CA TYR A 5 7.10 -2.53 -3.17
C TYR A 5 5.75 -3.23 -3.01
N ALA A 6 4.64 -2.49 -3.18
CA ALA A 6 3.28 -3.02 -3.17
C ALA A 6 3.07 -4.14 -4.19
N GLU A 7 3.45 -3.93 -5.44
CA GLU A 7 3.30 -4.93 -6.51
C GLU A 7 4.15 -6.17 -6.26
N ARG A 8 5.36 -6.00 -5.69
CA ARG A 8 6.19 -7.15 -5.28
C ARG A 8 5.55 -7.90 -4.12
N LEU A 9 5.05 -7.20 -3.11
CA LEU A 9 4.37 -7.82 -1.96
C LEU A 9 3.12 -8.59 -2.40
N GLN A 10 2.30 -8.02 -3.27
CA GLN A 10 1.11 -8.69 -3.81
C GLN A 10 1.47 -9.97 -4.57
N ARG A 11 2.55 -9.96 -5.38
CA ARG A 11 3.05 -11.18 -6.03
C ARG A 11 3.45 -12.24 -5.00
N GLU A 12 4.15 -11.85 -3.94
CA GLU A 12 4.53 -12.79 -2.87
C GLU A 12 3.30 -13.35 -2.12
N PHE A 13 2.22 -12.56 -1.98
CA PHE A 13 0.95 -13.01 -1.41
C PHE A 13 0.26 -14.04 -2.31
N GLN A 14 0.16 -13.74 -3.61
CA GLN A 14 -0.43 -14.66 -4.60
C GLN A 14 0.31 -15.99 -4.66
N VAL A 15 1.65 -15.97 -4.66
CA VAL A 15 2.48 -17.19 -4.67
C VAL A 15 2.27 -18.06 -3.42
N ARG A 16 1.88 -17.46 -2.29
CA ARG A 16 1.68 -18.14 -1.01
C ARG A 16 0.21 -18.36 -0.65
N ASP A 17 -0.72 -18.01 -1.55
CA ASP A 17 -2.17 -18.07 -1.31
C ASP A 17 -2.60 -17.34 -0.02
N LEU A 18 -1.98 -16.18 0.24
CA LEU A 18 -2.31 -15.34 1.40
C LEU A 18 -3.50 -14.42 1.08
N THR A 19 -4.51 -14.45 1.94
CA THR A 19 -5.73 -13.64 1.82
C THR A 19 -5.86 -12.57 2.90
N ILE A 20 -4.84 -12.39 3.73
CA ILE A 20 -4.84 -11.36 4.78
C ILE A 20 -4.75 -9.94 4.17
N PRO A 21 -5.34 -8.91 4.82
CA PRO A 21 -5.23 -7.54 4.33
C PRO A 21 -3.79 -7.02 4.32
N ILE A 22 -3.46 -6.20 3.32
CA ILE A 22 -2.21 -5.43 3.28
C ILE A 22 -2.51 -4.01 3.75
N VAL A 23 -1.75 -3.54 4.74
CA VAL A 23 -1.81 -2.15 5.22
C VAL A 23 -0.46 -1.49 4.98
N MET A 24 -0.46 -0.27 4.44
CA MET A 24 0.74 0.53 4.22
C MET A 24 0.57 1.93 4.79
N GLY A 25 1.62 2.42 5.46
CA GLY A 25 1.69 3.78 5.97
C GLY A 25 3.10 4.35 5.83
N GLY A 26 3.27 5.60 6.26
CA GLY A 26 4.52 6.35 6.11
C GLY A 26 4.53 7.19 4.84
N LYS A 27 5.72 7.43 4.26
CA LYS A 27 5.84 8.26 3.06
C LYS A 27 5.62 7.42 1.81
N LEU A 28 4.40 7.44 1.30
CA LEU A 28 3.96 6.64 0.16
C LEU A 28 4.17 7.40 -1.14
N ASN A 29 5.43 7.45 -1.59
CA ASN A 29 5.78 8.13 -2.82
C ASN A 29 6.41 7.21 -3.88
N GLN A 30 6.38 7.67 -5.13
CA GLN A 30 6.98 7.01 -6.28
C GLN A 30 7.64 8.05 -7.21
N ASP A 31 8.81 7.70 -7.74
CA ASP A 31 9.48 8.46 -8.78
C ASP A 31 8.73 8.22 -10.08
N ARG A 32 8.38 9.31 -10.77
CA ARG A 32 7.79 9.27 -12.10
C ARG A 32 8.71 9.99 -13.07
N PRO A 33 8.98 9.44 -14.26
CA PRO A 33 9.91 10.05 -15.23
C PRO A 33 9.56 11.50 -15.61
N GLU A 34 8.28 11.83 -15.61
CA GLU A 34 7.72 13.15 -15.96
C GLU A 34 7.74 14.16 -14.81
N GLU A 35 8.03 13.72 -13.59
CA GLU A 35 7.97 14.56 -12.39
C GLU A 35 9.38 14.88 -11.85
N PRO A 36 9.64 16.11 -11.43
CA PRO A 36 10.94 16.50 -10.90
C PRO A 36 11.18 16.00 -9.45
N ALA A 37 10.16 15.44 -8.80
CA ALA A 37 10.22 14.94 -7.44
C ALA A 37 9.30 13.72 -7.26
N PRO A 38 9.57 12.87 -6.25
CA PRO A 38 8.67 11.78 -5.88
C PRO A 38 7.25 12.30 -5.61
N VAL A 39 6.26 11.72 -6.28
CA VAL A 39 4.84 12.06 -6.08
C VAL A 39 4.20 11.13 -5.08
N ASP A 40 3.21 11.64 -4.34
CA ASP A 40 2.37 10.81 -3.50
C ASP A 40 1.57 9.81 -4.35
N VAL A 41 1.51 8.56 -3.91
CA VAL A 41 0.83 7.45 -4.61
C VAL A 41 -0.15 6.71 -3.70
N SER A 42 -0.63 7.37 -2.64
CA SER A 42 -1.59 6.79 -1.70
C SER A 42 -2.87 6.32 -2.40
N ASP A 43 -3.39 7.14 -3.33
CA ASP A 43 -4.57 6.79 -4.12
C ASP A 43 -4.34 5.60 -5.06
N ASP A 44 -3.14 5.48 -5.63
CA ASP A 44 -2.78 4.34 -6.47
C ASP A 44 -2.73 3.04 -5.65
N LEU A 45 -2.14 3.10 -4.45
CA LEU A 45 -2.11 1.97 -3.52
C LEU A 45 -3.52 1.55 -3.07
N ALA A 46 -4.38 2.51 -2.75
CA ALA A 46 -5.78 2.24 -2.41
C ALA A 46 -6.53 1.55 -3.57
N ARG A 47 -6.30 1.97 -4.82
CA ARG A 47 -6.86 1.31 -6.02
C ARG A 47 -6.36 -0.13 -6.21
N LEU A 48 -5.16 -0.46 -5.72
CA LEU A 48 -4.64 -1.83 -5.71
C LEU A 48 -5.24 -2.71 -4.60
N GLY A 49 -6.15 -2.17 -3.78
CA GLY A 49 -6.74 -2.89 -2.64
C GLY A 49 -5.87 -2.90 -1.39
N ILE A 50 -4.86 -2.02 -1.32
CA ILE A 50 -4.03 -1.84 -0.13
C ILE A 50 -4.70 -0.80 0.78
N HIS A 51 -4.82 -1.12 2.06
CA HIS A 51 -5.29 -0.15 3.05
C HIS A 51 -4.18 0.85 3.35
N VAL A 52 -4.36 2.10 2.93
CA VAL A 52 -3.45 3.18 3.29
C VAL A 52 -3.85 3.76 4.64
N CYS A 53 -2.88 3.95 5.53
CA CYS A 53 -3.09 4.61 6.82
C CYS A 53 -2.03 5.69 7.08
N ASP A 54 -2.49 6.85 7.57
CA ASP A 54 -1.62 7.97 7.93
C ASP A 54 -1.16 7.93 9.39
N ASP A 55 -1.88 7.18 10.22
CA ASP A 55 -1.63 7.05 11.65
C ASP A 55 -2.00 5.67 12.19
N ILE A 56 -1.79 5.49 13.50
CA ILE A 56 -2.08 4.25 14.19
C ILE A 56 -3.58 3.94 14.28
N ASP A 57 -4.43 4.95 14.28
CA ASP A 57 -5.88 4.78 14.34
C ASP A 57 -6.41 4.25 13.00
N GLY A 58 -5.86 4.71 11.87
CA GLY A 58 -6.12 4.17 10.54
C GLY A 58 -5.68 2.71 10.40
N LEU A 59 -4.52 2.34 10.95
CA LEU A 59 -4.07 0.95 11.02
C LEU A 59 -5.06 0.08 11.81
N LEU A 60 -5.47 0.55 13.00
CA LEU A 60 -6.43 -0.17 13.84
C LEU A 60 -7.78 -0.33 13.14
N ALA A 61 -8.24 0.67 12.40
CA ALA A 61 -9.46 0.58 11.60
C ALA A 61 -9.35 -0.51 10.52
N ALA A 62 -8.24 -0.56 9.78
CA ALA A 62 -8.01 -1.56 8.73
C ALA A 62 -8.00 -3.00 9.28
N LEU A 63 -7.38 -3.23 10.44
CA LEU A 63 -7.32 -4.56 11.06
C LEU A 63 -8.67 -5.07 11.58
N ARG A 64 -9.62 -4.17 11.85
CA ARG A 64 -10.97 -4.54 12.32
C ARG A 64 -11.91 -4.96 11.19
N ILE A 65 -11.54 -4.73 9.93
CA ILE A 65 -12.34 -5.11 8.75
C ILE A 65 -12.15 -6.60 8.41
N GLY A 66 -11.04 -7.20 8.84
CA GLY A 66 -10.70 -8.61 8.54
C GLY A 66 -11.18 -9.64 9.56
N ASN A 67 -12.06 -9.27 10.51
CA ASN A 67 -12.51 -10.11 11.63
C ASN A 67 -14.04 -10.24 11.68
#